data_AF-A0A1I4P9B4-F1
#
_entry.id   AF-A0A1I4P9B4-F1
#
_cell.length_a   1.000
_cell.length_b   1.000
_cell.length_c   1.000
_cell.angle_alpha   90.00
_cell.angle_beta   90.00
_cell.angle_gamma   90.00
#
_symmetry.space_group_name_H-M   'P 1'
#
loop_
_entity.id
_entity.type
_entity.pdbx_description
1 polymer ?
#
loop_
_entity_poly.entity_id
_entity_poly.type
_entity_poly.pdbx_seq_one_letter_code
_entity_poly.pdbx_strand_id
1 'polypeptide(L)'
;MLSENLQRKDLSEVEKAETIKELLSSQGTKFTIREAASKLGIGKSYLDSLLNLAGYPTEVKAMVKSEKITAYQARPLAQLGSKHEPPTEQLQVKVAEHIRDNHLNYDGAKEVVQRVNDLPKGVREILDVSEVKVSDVIIAITKLKT
;
A
#
# COMPACT_ATOMS: atom_id res chain seq x y z
N MET A 1 6.94 8.14 -26.57
CA MET A 1 5.83 7.17 -26.44
C MET A 1 5.46 6.98 -24.97
N LEU A 2 4.21 6.60 -24.66
CA LEU A 2 3.69 6.47 -23.28
C LEU A 2 4.47 5.42 -22.45
N SER A 3 4.97 4.38 -23.12
CA SER A 3 5.86 3.37 -22.57
C SER A 3 7.26 3.91 -22.24
N GLU A 4 7.82 4.82 -23.04
CA GLU A 4 9.16 5.38 -22.82
C GLU A 4 9.24 6.24 -21.55
N ASN A 5 8.19 7.03 -21.25
CA ASN A 5 8.16 7.84 -20.03
C ASN A 5 8.12 6.99 -18.76
N LEU A 6 7.46 5.83 -18.77
CA LEU A 6 7.42 4.90 -17.63
C LEU A 6 8.66 4.00 -17.53
N GLN A 7 9.33 3.76 -18.65
CA GLN A 7 10.57 2.98 -18.73
C GLN A 7 11.83 3.82 -18.45
N ARG A 8 11.66 5.12 -18.18
CA ARG A 8 12.73 5.98 -17.65
C ARG A 8 13.29 5.38 -16.36
N LYS A 9 14.54 4.92 -16.44
CA LYS A 9 15.25 4.23 -15.35
C LYS A 9 15.48 5.11 -14.12
N ASP A 10 15.36 6.43 -14.28
CA ASP A 10 15.55 7.42 -13.23
C ASP A 10 14.30 7.74 -12.41
N LEU A 11 13.10 7.29 -12.83
CA LEU A 11 11.89 7.49 -12.05
C LEU A 11 11.81 6.51 -10.87
N SER A 12 11.57 7.05 -9.68
CA SER A 12 11.15 6.28 -8.52
C SER A 12 9.78 5.64 -8.75
N GLU A 13 9.48 4.56 -8.03
CA GLU A 13 8.17 3.89 -8.11
C GLU A 13 7.01 4.82 -7.74
N VAL A 14 7.23 5.79 -6.86
CA VAL A 14 6.24 6.82 -6.48
C VAL A 14 5.97 7.77 -7.64
N GLU A 15 7.00 8.21 -8.37
CA GLU A 15 6.82 9.09 -9.53
C GLU A 15 6.13 8.38 -10.70
N LYS A 16 6.45 7.09 -10.92
CA LYS A 16 5.71 6.25 -11.87
C LYS A 16 4.24 6.15 -11.49
N ALA A 17 3.95 5.91 -10.21
CA ALA A 17 2.60 5.82 -9.68
C ALA A 17 1.80 7.12 -9.90
N GLU A 18 2.40 8.27 -9.60
CA GLU A 18 1.78 9.59 -9.80
C GLU A 18 1.54 9.89 -11.29
N THR A 19 2.52 9.61 -12.15
CA THR A 19 2.39 9.75 -13.62
C THR A 19 1.25 8.89 -14.16
N ILE A 20 1.14 7.63 -13.70
CA ILE A 20 0.08 6.71 -14.09
C ILE A 20 -1.29 7.23 -13.66
N LYS A 21 -1.41 7.73 -12.42
CA LYS A 21 -2.66 8.28 -11.89
C LYS A 21 -3.13 9.46 -12.74
N GLU A 22 -2.25 10.42 -12.99
CA GLU A 22 -2.55 11.60 -13.82
C GLU A 22 -2.96 11.21 -15.25
N LEU A 23 -2.21 10.27 -15.84
CA LEU A 23 -2.49 9.76 -17.18
C LEU A 23 -3.89 9.14 -17.26
N LEU A 24 -4.24 8.22 -16.35
CA LEU A 24 -5.54 7.55 -16.37
C LEU A 24 -6.69 8.51 -16.01
N SER A 25 -6.45 9.47 -15.11
CA SER A 25 -7.43 10.52 -14.82
C SER A 25 -7.71 11.42 -16.03
N SER A 26 -6.68 11.80 -16.80
CA SER A 26 -6.85 12.64 -18.00
C SER A 26 -7.57 11.93 -19.16
N GLN A 27 -7.50 10.61 -19.22
CA GLN A 27 -8.16 9.82 -20.27
C GLN A 27 -9.59 9.36 -19.89
N GLY A 28 -10.04 9.60 -18.65
CA GLY A 28 -11.38 9.23 -18.18
C GLY A 28 -11.64 7.72 -18.18
N THR A 29 -12.92 7.31 -18.11
CA THR A 29 -13.38 5.90 -18.10
C THR A 29 -13.15 5.14 -19.42
N LYS A 30 -12.28 5.64 -20.31
CA LYS A 30 -12.04 5.09 -21.66
C LYS A 30 -11.36 3.72 -21.68
N PHE A 31 -10.66 3.35 -20.60
CA PHE A 31 -9.93 2.09 -20.54
C PHE A 31 -10.15 1.39 -19.20
N THR A 32 -10.40 0.08 -19.28
CA THR A 32 -10.23 -0.81 -18.14
C THR A 32 -8.75 -0.90 -17.75
N ILE A 33 -8.46 -1.29 -16.51
CA ILE A 33 -7.07 -1.49 -16.06
C ILE A 33 -6.32 -2.51 -16.92
N ARG A 34 -7.01 -3.54 -17.43
CA ARG A 34 -6.41 -4.54 -18.32
C ARG A 34 -5.99 -3.92 -19.66
N GLU A 35 -6.84 -3.09 -20.26
CA GLU A 35 -6.54 -2.42 -21.53
C GLU A 35 -5.43 -1.38 -21.35
N ALA A 36 -5.47 -0.60 -20.27
CA ALA A 36 -4.41 0.34 -19.93
C ALA A 36 -3.06 -0.36 -19.77
N ALA A 37 -3.00 -1.47 -19.02
CA ALA A 37 -1.78 -2.24 -18.84
C ALA A 37 -1.22 -2.75 -20.17
N SER A 38 -2.09 -3.30 -21.03
CA SER A 38 -1.73 -3.76 -22.37
C SER A 38 -1.14 -2.64 -23.24
N LYS A 39 -1.79 -1.47 -23.27
CA LYS A 39 -1.31 -0.28 -24.02
C LYS A 39 0.02 0.26 -23.50
N LEU A 40 0.26 0.15 -22.21
CA LEU A 40 1.51 0.58 -21.56
C LEU A 40 2.62 -0.47 -21.68
N GLY A 41 2.32 -1.68 -22.15
CA GLY A 41 3.29 -2.77 -22.24
C GLY A 41 3.75 -3.29 -20.87
N ILE A 42 2.90 -3.17 -19.84
CA ILE A 42 3.21 -3.61 -18.48
C ILE A 42 2.20 -4.64 -17.98
N GLY A 43 2.58 -5.44 -16.97
CA GLY A 43 1.67 -6.39 -16.35
C GLY A 43 0.51 -5.70 -15.63
N LYS A 44 -0.71 -6.25 -15.72
CA LYS A 44 -1.89 -5.75 -15.01
C LYS A 44 -1.62 -5.58 -13.50
N SER A 45 -1.04 -6.60 -12.87
CA SER A 45 -0.73 -6.57 -11.43
C SER A 45 0.26 -5.46 -11.06
N TYR A 46 1.18 -5.12 -11.97
CA TYR A 46 2.10 -4.01 -11.75
C TYR A 46 1.38 -2.67 -11.87
N LEU A 47 0.52 -2.50 -12.89
CA LEU A 47 -0.33 -1.31 -13.01
C LEU A 47 -1.25 -1.14 -11.78
N ASP A 48 -1.89 -2.20 -11.29
CA ASP A 48 -2.68 -2.17 -10.06
C ASP A 48 -1.81 -1.68 -8.89
N SER A 49 -0.59 -2.19 -8.76
CA SER A 49 0.32 -1.80 -7.67
C SER A 49 0.73 -0.33 -7.74
N LEU A 50 0.95 0.21 -8.93
CA LEU A 50 1.24 1.64 -9.14
C LEU A 50 0.03 2.50 -8.76
N LEU A 51 -1.17 2.08 -9.15
CA LEU A 51 -2.39 2.82 -8.81
C LEU A 51 -2.67 2.82 -7.32
N ASN A 52 -2.46 1.69 -6.64
CA ASN A 52 -2.55 1.61 -5.19
C ASN A 52 -1.52 2.51 -4.52
N LEU A 53 -0.25 2.45 -4.96
CA LEU A 53 0.81 3.31 -4.43
C LEU A 53 0.49 4.81 -4.61
N ALA A 54 -0.11 5.19 -5.73
CA ALA A 54 -0.54 6.57 -5.99
C ALA A 54 -1.72 7.03 -5.10
N GLY A 55 -2.44 6.07 -4.52
CA GLY A 55 -3.54 6.28 -3.58
C GLY A 55 -3.15 6.14 -2.10
N TYR A 56 -1.93 5.72 -1.80
CA TYR A 56 -1.46 5.61 -0.42
C TYR A 56 -1.25 6.98 0.24
N PRO A 57 -1.34 7.06 1.58
CA PRO A 57 -1.05 8.27 2.34
C PRO A 57 0.33 8.84 2.03
N THR A 58 0.48 10.15 2.19
CA THR A 58 1.72 10.89 1.88
C THR A 58 2.93 10.31 2.62
N GLU A 59 2.76 9.91 3.88
CA GLU A 59 3.79 9.33 4.73
C GLU A 59 4.24 7.96 4.23
N VAL A 60 3.31 7.12 3.75
CA VAL A 60 3.65 5.83 3.13
C VAL A 60 4.44 6.05 1.84
N LYS A 61 3.98 6.96 0.99
CA LYS A 61 4.72 7.33 -0.24
C LYS A 61 6.10 7.89 0.08
N ALA A 62 6.23 8.70 1.14
CA ALA A 62 7.52 9.23 1.59
C ALA A 62 8.46 8.12 2.08
N MET A 63 7.95 7.11 2.79
CA MET A 63 8.74 5.94 3.19
C MET A 63 9.23 5.14 1.98
N VAL A 64 8.40 4.99 0.94
CA VAL A 64 8.81 4.32 -0.31
C VAL A 64 9.84 5.15 -1.07
N LYS A 65 9.62 6.47 -1.20
CA LYS A 65 10.52 7.38 -1.93
C LYS A 65 11.89 7.51 -1.27
N SER A 66 11.94 7.43 0.07
CA SER A 66 13.19 7.45 0.85
C SER A 66 13.79 6.07 1.09
N GLU A 67 13.29 5.03 0.40
CA GLU A 67 13.76 3.64 0.47
C GLU A 67 13.73 3.01 1.88
N LYS A 68 12.97 3.59 2.81
CA LYS A 68 12.74 3.01 4.15
C LYS A 68 11.94 1.72 4.07
N ILE A 69 11.07 1.61 3.07
CA ILE A 69 10.44 0.37 2.61
C ILE A 69 10.44 0.38 1.08
N THR A 70 10.42 -0.79 0.47
CA THR A 70 10.27 -0.94 -0.98
C THR A 70 8.81 -0.81 -1.41
N ALA A 71 8.56 -0.42 -2.66
CA ALA A 71 7.21 -0.45 -3.23
C ALA A 71 6.59 -1.84 -3.18
N TYR A 72 7.41 -2.90 -3.26
CA TYR A 72 6.96 -4.30 -3.14
C TYR A 72 6.45 -4.62 -1.73
N GLN A 73 7.18 -4.22 -0.68
CA GLN A 73 6.76 -4.37 0.72
C GLN A 73 5.48 -3.58 1.04
N ALA A 74 5.23 -2.46 0.35
CA ALA A 74 4.02 -1.65 0.53
C ALA A 74 2.78 -2.22 -0.18
N ARG A 75 2.92 -3.19 -1.11
CA ARG A 75 1.78 -3.73 -1.88
C ARG A 75 0.67 -4.36 -1.02
N PRO A 76 0.97 -5.12 0.05
CA PRO A 76 -0.08 -5.71 0.90
C PRO A 76 -0.98 -4.67 1.56
N LEU A 77 -0.53 -3.41 1.75
CA LEU A 77 -1.35 -2.35 2.36
C LEU A 77 -2.69 -2.13 1.64
N ALA A 78 -2.75 -2.37 0.32
CA ALA A 78 -3.98 -2.30 -0.46
C ALA A 78 -5.05 -3.33 -0.05
N GLN A 79 -4.68 -4.34 0.75
CA GLN A 79 -5.59 -5.36 1.27
C GLN A 79 -6.06 -5.04 2.70
N LEU A 80 -5.58 -3.94 3.32
CA LEU A 80 -6.11 -3.51 4.61
C LEU A 80 -7.57 -3.07 4.47
N GLY A 81 -8.39 -3.41 5.46
CA GLY A 81 -9.82 -3.14 5.46
C GLY A 81 -10.57 -4.01 4.44
N SER A 82 -11.77 -3.54 4.06
CA SER A 82 -12.62 -4.19 3.06
C SER A 82 -13.27 -3.15 2.15
N LYS A 83 -13.91 -3.61 1.07
CA LYS A 83 -14.66 -2.72 0.17
C LYS A 83 -15.74 -1.90 0.87
N HIS A 84 -16.34 -2.45 1.94
CA HIS A 84 -17.41 -1.80 2.70
C HIS A 84 -16.89 -1.02 3.92
N GLU A 85 -15.63 -1.24 4.30
CA GLU A 85 -14.97 -0.62 5.43
C GLU A 85 -13.50 -0.38 5.05
N PRO A 86 -13.21 0.67 4.25
CA PRO A 86 -11.86 0.97 3.85
C PRO A 86 -11.01 1.36 5.08
N PRO A 87 -9.70 1.10 5.05
CA PRO A 87 -8.82 1.47 6.14
C PRO A 87 -8.65 2.99 6.20
N THR A 88 -8.43 3.53 7.39
CA THR A 88 -8.03 4.93 7.54
C THR A 88 -6.61 5.16 7.01
N GLU A 89 -6.26 6.41 6.73
CA GLU A 89 -4.89 6.77 6.37
C GLU A 89 -3.93 6.45 7.53
N GLN A 90 -4.31 6.77 8.77
CA GLN A 90 -3.52 6.48 9.97
C GLN A 90 -3.21 5.00 10.13
N LEU A 91 -4.18 4.10 9.92
CA LEU A 91 -3.94 2.66 10.00
C LEU A 91 -2.94 2.20 8.94
N GLN A 92 -3.09 2.66 7.70
CA GLN A 92 -2.14 2.32 6.63
C GLN A 92 -0.73 2.80 6.97
N VAL A 93 -0.59 4.03 7.50
CA VAL A 93 0.70 4.57 7.95
C VAL A 93 1.30 3.69 9.04
N LYS A 94 0.55 3.36 10.09
CA LYS A 94 1.04 2.54 11.21
C LYS A 94 1.48 1.14 10.79
N VAL A 95 0.76 0.51 9.86
CA VAL A 95 1.16 -0.78 9.31
C VAL A 95 2.45 -0.64 8.48
N ALA A 96 2.59 0.43 7.69
CA ALA A 96 3.82 0.71 6.95
C ALA A 96 5.02 0.97 7.89
N GLU A 97 4.80 1.69 9.00
CA GLU A 97 5.82 1.90 10.04
C GLU A 97 6.21 0.59 10.70
N HIS A 98 5.27 -0.31 10.97
CA HIS A 98 5.58 -1.63 11.49
C HIS A 98 6.42 -2.46 10.51
N ILE A 99 6.09 -2.44 9.22
CA ILE A 99 6.87 -3.07 8.15
C ILE A 99 8.31 -2.53 8.14
N ARG A 100 8.46 -1.21 8.23
CA ARG A 100 9.76 -0.52 8.30
C ARG A 100 10.55 -0.95 9.53
N ASP A 101 9.97 -0.78 10.72
CA ASP A 101 10.65 -0.94 12.01
C ASP A 101 11.08 -2.40 12.26
N ASN A 102 10.39 -3.36 11.64
CA ASN A 102 10.70 -4.79 11.77
C ASN A 102 11.36 -5.37 10.51
N HIS A 103 11.71 -4.53 9.54
CA HIS A 103 12.34 -4.93 8.27
C HIS A 103 11.60 -6.08 7.56
N LEU A 104 10.26 -6.07 7.58
CA LEU A 104 9.45 -7.17 7.07
C LEU A 104 9.58 -7.27 5.55
N ASN A 105 9.80 -8.47 5.03
CA ASN A 105 9.68 -8.73 3.60
C ASN A 105 8.20 -8.74 3.16
N TYR A 106 7.93 -9.05 1.89
CA TYR A 106 6.56 -9.10 1.38
C TYR A 106 5.65 -10.08 2.14
N ASP A 107 6.16 -11.27 2.49
CA ASP A 107 5.36 -12.27 3.19
C ASP A 107 5.05 -11.82 4.62
N GLY A 108 6.00 -11.23 5.33
CA GLY A 108 5.76 -10.62 6.64
C GLY A 108 4.80 -9.43 6.58
N ALA A 109 4.91 -8.58 5.57
CA ALA A 109 3.97 -7.48 5.33
C ALA A 109 2.55 -8.00 5.04
N LYS A 110 2.43 -9.09 4.28
CA LYS A 110 1.14 -9.74 4.03
C LYS A 110 0.56 -10.34 5.31
N GLU A 111 1.39 -11.01 6.11
CA GLU A 111 0.97 -11.58 7.38
C GLU A 111 0.48 -10.51 8.36
N VAL A 112 1.20 -9.38 8.49
CA VAL A 112 0.76 -8.32 9.40
C VAL A 112 -0.56 -7.70 8.94
N VAL A 113 -0.75 -7.49 7.64
CA VAL A 113 -2.02 -6.97 7.08
C VAL A 113 -3.17 -7.93 7.37
N GLN A 114 -2.96 -9.24 7.18
CA GLN A 114 -3.97 -10.24 7.52
C GLN A 114 -4.31 -10.21 9.00
N ARG A 115 -3.31 -10.20 9.88
CA ARG A 115 -3.50 -10.13 11.33
C ARG A 115 -4.27 -8.87 11.74
N VAL A 116 -3.97 -7.72 11.12
CA VAL A 116 -4.67 -6.46 11.37
C VAL A 116 -6.13 -6.52 10.91
N ASN A 117 -6.42 -7.13 9.76
CA ASN A 117 -7.79 -7.34 9.30
C ASN A 117 -8.60 -8.28 10.19
N ASP A 118 -7.94 -9.28 10.78
CA ASP A 118 -8.57 -10.23 11.71
C ASP A 118 -8.85 -9.62 13.09
N LEU A 119 -8.38 -8.39 13.35
CA LEU A 119 -8.67 -7.68 14.59
C LEU A 119 -10.15 -7.28 14.67
N PRO A 120 -10.76 -7.39 15.87
CA PRO A 120 -12.08 -6.82 16.12
C PRO A 120 -12.09 -5.33 15.74
N LYS A 121 -13.20 -4.86 15.17
CA LYS A 121 -13.33 -3.48 14.69
C LYS A 121 -12.90 -2.44 15.73
N GLY A 122 -13.36 -2.58 16.98
CA GLY A 122 -12.98 -1.63 18.04
C GLY A 122 -11.47 -1.57 18.33
N VAL A 123 -10.73 -2.66 18.09
CA VAL A 123 -9.25 -2.65 18.22
C VAL A 123 -8.61 -1.90 17.04
N ARG A 124 -9.15 -2.06 15.83
CA ARG A 124 -8.71 -1.28 14.66
C ARG A 124 -8.97 0.22 14.86
N GLU A 125 -10.13 0.57 15.40
CA GLU A 125 -10.47 1.97 15.73
C GLU A 125 -9.54 2.56 16.80
N ILE A 126 -9.09 1.77 17.79
CA ILE A 126 -8.08 2.23 18.76
C ILE A 126 -6.74 2.48 18.06
N LEU A 127 -6.34 1.61 17.12
CA LEU A 127 -5.17 1.84 16.30
C LEU A 127 -5.30 3.10 15.44
N ASP A 128 -6.50 3.51 15.04
CA ASP A 128 -6.70 4.74 14.25
C ASP A 128 -6.42 6.02 15.04
N VAL A 129 -6.77 6.05 16.34
CA VAL A 129 -6.82 7.30 17.12
C VAL A 129 -5.75 7.43 18.21
N SER A 130 -5.03 6.37 18.55
CA SER A 130 -4.03 6.36 19.62
C SER A 130 -2.59 6.44 19.10
N GLU A 131 -1.59 6.55 19.98
CA GLU A 131 -0.17 6.38 19.62
C GLU A 131 0.30 4.91 19.69
N VAL A 132 -0.61 3.97 19.95
CA VAL A 132 -0.27 2.55 20.11
C VAL A 132 0.30 1.99 18.80
N LYS A 133 1.42 1.26 18.91
CA LYS A 133 2.05 0.59 17.77
C LYS A 133 1.34 -0.71 17.43
N VAL A 134 1.36 -1.07 16.14
CA VAL A 134 0.83 -2.35 15.63
C VAL A 134 1.50 -3.55 16.32
N SER A 135 2.81 -3.44 16.62
CA SER A 135 3.55 -4.47 17.36
C SER A 135 2.93 -4.78 18.73
N ASP A 136 2.55 -3.73 19.45
CA ASP A 136 2.10 -3.85 20.84
C ASP A 136 0.74 -4.54 20.90
N VAL A 137 -0.15 -4.20 19.96
CA VAL A 137 -1.45 -4.86 19.79
C VAL A 137 -1.30 -6.33 19.41
N ILE A 138 -0.43 -6.64 18.45
CA ILE A 138 -0.21 -8.04 18.03
C ILE A 138 0.36 -8.88 19.17
N ILE A 139 1.30 -8.33 19.94
CA ILE A 139 1.87 -9.00 21.12
C ILE A 139 0.80 -9.24 22.18
N ALA A 140 -0.01 -8.22 22.50
CA ALA A 140 -1.06 -8.33 23.52
C ALA A 140 -2.07 -9.43 23.17
N ILE A 141 -2.51 -9.51 21.92
CA ILE A 141 -3.47 -10.52 21.47
C ILE A 141 -2.86 -11.93 21.47
N THR A 142 -1.58 -12.04 21.12
CA THR A 142 -0.88 -13.34 21.13
C THR A 142 -0.78 -13.87 22.57
N LYS A 143 -0.51 -13.01 23.55
CA LYS A 143 -0.43 -13.37 24.97
C LYS A 143 -1.79 -13.74 25.59
N LEU A 144 -2.89 -13.23 25.06
CA LEU A 144 -4.25 -13.56 25.55
C LEU A 144 -4.77 -14.92 25.05
N LYS A 145 -4.10 -15.54 24.07
CA LYS A 145 -4.47 -16.84 23.50
C LYS A 145 -3.67 -18.02 24.09
N THR A 146 -2.78 -17.76 25.05
CA THR A 146 -1.98 -18.72 25.83
C THR A 146 -2.42 -18.74 27.28
#